data_AF-A0A7W8CLB9-F1
#
_entry.id   AF-A0A7W8CLB9-F1
#
_cell.length_a   1.000
_cell.length_b   1.000
_cell.length_c   1.000
_cell.angle_alpha   90.00
_cell.angle_beta   90.00
_cell.angle_gamma   90.00
#
_symmetry.space_group_name_H-M   'P 1'
#
loop_
_entity.id
_entity.type
_entity.pdbx_description
1 polymer ?
#
loop_
_entity_poly.entity_id
_entity_poly.type
_entity_poly.pdbx_seq_one_letter_code
_entity_poly.pdbx_strand_id
1 'polypeptide(L)'
;MKKVLVAPAVLVVGIACAPMAQADVPGLGPFVGQWVGDGESLTVNADGSGTETYNGGSVNFQIGGAQPPPPQPDYTAYGNITSGGNAERGSYVTITLVDDGQGVLLSVANGDNGFPFCKIVNGSKVNSADCGA
;
A
#
# COMPACT_ATOMS: atom_id res chain seq x y z
N MET A 1 64.28 -18.44 27.28
CA MET A 1 63.35 -17.32 27.59
C MET A 1 62.40 -17.17 26.41
N LYS A 2 61.12 -17.54 26.55
CA LYS A 2 60.11 -17.39 25.48
C LYS A 2 59.13 -16.30 25.90
N LYS A 3 59.11 -15.19 25.16
CA LYS A 3 58.20 -14.05 25.37
C LYS A 3 56.83 -14.42 24.81
N VAL A 4 55.81 -14.40 25.65
CA VAL A 4 54.40 -14.52 25.24
C VAL A 4 53.92 -13.11 24.91
N LEU A 5 53.58 -12.88 23.64
CA LEU A 5 52.89 -11.68 23.17
C LEU A 5 51.40 -11.87 23.38
N VAL A 6 50.80 -11.06 24.25
CA VAL A 6 49.34 -10.94 24.42
C VAL A 6 48.86 -9.84 23.50
N ALA A 7 48.05 -10.17 22.51
CA ALA A 7 47.36 -9.21 21.65
C ALA A 7 45.99 -8.86 22.26
N PRO A 8 45.60 -7.58 22.38
CA PRO A 8 44.28 -7.20 22.86
C PRO A 8 43.27 -7.33 21.72
N ALA A 9 42.21 -8.11 21.94
CA ALA A 9 41.06 -8.18 21.04
C ALA A 9 40.22 -6.90 21.21
N VAL A 10 40.11 -6.11 20.15
CA VAL A 10 39.22 -4.95 20.06
C VAL A 10 37.82 -5.44 19.73
N LEU A 11 36.88 -5.29 20.65
CA LEU A 11 35.45 -5.52 20.44
C LEU A 11 34.89 -4.38 19.57
N VAL A 12 34.58 -4.67 18.31
CA VAL A 12 33.80 -3.78 17.44
C VAL A 12 32.32 -3.99 17.76
N VAL A 13 31.70 -3.02 18.44
CA VAL A 13 30.24 -2.97 18.61
C VAL A 13 29.64 -2.46 17.31
N GLY A 14 29.19 -3.37 16.45
CA GLY A 14 28.41 -3.03 15.27
C GLY A 14 27.03 -2.52 15.68
N ILE A 15 26.78 -1.23 15.49
CA ILE A 15 25.42 -0.67 15.56
C ILE A 15 24.71 -1.16 14.30
N ALA A 16 23.92 -2.21 14.42
CA ALA A 16 22.99 -2.61 13.38
C ALA A 16 21.90 -1.54 13.30
N CYS A 17 21.93 -0.71 12.24
CA CYS A 17 20.78 0.13 11.90
C CYS A 17 19.59 -0.79 11.61
N ALA A 18 18.65 -0.89 12.55
CA ALA A 18 17.34 -1.43 12.22
C ALA A 18 16.70 -0.52 11.17
N PRO A 19 16.07 -1.06 10.11
CA PRO A 19 15.31 -0.24 9.18
C PRO A 19 14.21 0.47 9.97
N MET A 20 14.17 1.80 9.89
CA MET A 20 13.10 2.57 10.52
C MET A 20 11.81 2.20 9.80
N ALA A 21 10.83 1.67 10.53
CA ALA A 21 9.49 1.48 10.00
C ALA A 21 8.97 2.84 9.52
N GLN A 22 8.45 2.89 8.30
CA GLN A 22 7.83 4.08 7.75
C GLN A 22 6.57 4.39 8.58
N ALA A 23 6.36 5.66 8.92
CA ALA A 23 5.24 6.07 9.75
C ALA A 23 3.91 5.91 8.99
N ASP A 24 2.85 5.57 9.73
CA ASP A 24 1.50 5.48 9.18
C ASP A 24 1.06 6.81 8.57
N VAL A 25 0.30 6.72 7.47
CA VAL A 25 -0.28 7.90 6.81
C VAL A 25 -1.57 8.31 7.53
N PRO A 26 -1.68 9.55 8.05
CA PRO A 26 -2.90 10.01 8.71
C PRO A 26 -4.14 9.89 7.81
N GLY A 27 -5.23 9.35 8.34
CA GLY A 27 -6.49 9.18 7.63
C GLY A 27 -6.56 7.97 6.70
N LEU A 28 -5.49 7.18 6.56
CA LEU A 28 -5.46 6.04 5.64
C LEU A 28 -6.17 4.78 6.17
N GLY A 29 -6.42 4.70 7.48
CA GLY A 29 -6.96 3.50 8.14
C GLY A 29 -8.11 2.79 7.40
N PRO A 30 -9.13 3.51 6.89
CA PRO A 30 -10.23 2.89 6.14
C PRO A 30 -9.83 2.17 4.84
N PHE A 31 -8.75 2.59 4.20
CA PHE A 31 -8.23 2.02 2.94
C PHE A 31 -7.30 0.83 3.18
N VAL A 32 -6.73 0.71 4.39
CA VAL A 32 -5.77 -0.35 4.73
C VAL A 32 -6.44 -1.72 4.66
N GLY A 33 -5.83 -2.65 3.94
CA GLY A 33 -6.32 -4.01 3.79
C GLY A 33 -6.02 -4.63 2.44
N GLN A 34 -6.66 -5.77 2.21
CA GLN A 34 -6.65 -6.50 0.95
C GLN A 34 -8.00 -6.35 0.26
N TRP A 35 -7.95 -6.24 -1.06
CA TRP A 35 -9.10 -6.00 -1.91
C TRP A 35 -9.00 -6.87 -3.18
N VAL A 36 -10.12 -7.31 -3.74
CA VAL A 36 -10.13 -8.16 -4.94
C VAL A 36 -11.28 -7.78 -5.89
N GLY A 37 -11.03 -7.79 -7.20
CA GLY A 37 -12.01 -7.46 -8.24
C GLY A 37 -11.62 -8.12 -9.55
N ASP A 38 -12.57 -8.73 -10.27
CA ASP A 38 -12.38 -9.40 -11.58
C ASP A 38 -11.04 -10.14 -11.85
N GLY A 39 -10.54 -10.90 -10.87
CA GLY A 39 -9.27 -11.64 -10.99
C GLY A 39 -8.00 -10.83 -10.69
N GLU A 40 -8.17 -9.58 -10.32
CA GLU A 40 -7.14 -8.64 -9.87
C GLU A 40 -7.17 -8.48 -8.34
N SER A 41 -6.04 -8.06 -7.78
CA SER A 41 -5.90 -7.85 -6.34
C SER A 41 -5.22 -6.54 -6.02
N LEU A 42 -5.67 -5.88 -4.95
CA LEU A 42 -5.12 -4.63 -4.45
C LEU A 42 -4.80 -4.80 -2.97
N THR A 43 -3.62 -4.37 -2.56
CA THR A 43 -3.21 -4.28 -1.15
C THR A 43 -2.80 -2.86 -0.83
N VAL A 44 -3.27 -2.35 0.31
CA VAL A 44 -2.89 -1.05 0.86
C VAL A 44 -2.42 -1.25 2.29
N ASN A 45 -1.20 -0.82 2.58
CA ASN A 45 -0.60 -0.89 3.90
C ASN A 45 -0.76 0.44 4.66
N ALA A 46 -0.63 0.40 5.99
CA ALA A 46 -0.80 1.57 6.85
C ALA A 46 0.25 2.66 6.62
N ASP A 47 1.46 2.27 6.18
CA ASP A 47 2.55 3.18 5.79
C ASP A 47 2.34 3.85 4.42
N GLY A 48 1.21 3.57 3.76
CA GLY A 48 0.82 4.09 2.46
C GLY A 48 1.39 3.33 1.27
N SER A 49 2.28 2.35 1.49
CA SER A 49 2.71 1.48 0.40
C SER A 49 1.53 0.62 -0.06
N GLY A 50 1.47 0.35 -1.36
CA GLY A 50 0.47 -0.55 -1.90
C GLY A 50 0.87 -1.13 -3.23
N THR A 51 0.16 -2.20 -3.58
CA THR A 51 0.38 -2.95 -4.82
C THR A 51 -0.97 -3.36 -5.38
N GLU A 52 -1.18 -3.09 -6.65
CA GLU A 52 -2.24 -3.69 -7.46
C GLU A 52 -1.59 -4.69 -8.41
N THR A 53 -2.23 -5.85 -8.58
CA THR A 53 -1.79 -6.95 -9.45
C THR A 53 -2.93 -7.37 -10.34
N TYR A 54 -2.66 -7.38 -11.63
CA TYR A 54 -3.58 -7.66 -12.73
C TYR A 54 -2.89 -8.60 -13.73
N ASN A 55 -3.61 -9.08 -14.74
CA ASN A 55 -3.07 -10.06 -15.70
C ASN A 55 -1.84 -9.54 -16.50
N GLY A 56 -1.70 -8.21 -16.62
CA GLY A 56 -0.58 -7.57 -17.31
C GLY A 56 0.63 -7.27 -16.44
N GLY A 57 0.57 -7.51 -15.12
CA GLY A 57 1.68 -7.27 -14.20
C GLY A 57 1.22 -6.72 -12.85
N SER A 58 2.07 -5.89 -12.24
CA SER A 58 1.75 -5.20 -10.99
C SER A 58 2.16 -3.74 -11.08
N VAL A 59 1.42 -2.89 -10.39
CA VAL A 59 1.82 -1.51 -10.11
C VAL A 59 2.01 -1.35 -8.60
N ASN A 60 3.15 -0.80 -8.21
CA ASN A 60 3.42 -0.42 -6.84
C ASN A 60 3.25 1.08 -6.71
N PHE A 61 2.68 1.53 -5.60
CA PHE A 61 2.40 2.93 -5.35
C PHE A 61 2.63 3.31 -3.89
N GLN A 62 2.67 4.61 -3.65
CA GLN A 62 2.78 5.20 -2.32
C GLN A 62 1.68 6.25 -2.17
N ILE A 63 0.78 6.02 -1.23
CA ILE A 63 -0.20 7.01 -0.77
C ILE A 63 0.49 8.00 0.15
N GLY A 64 0.28 9.30 -0.11
CA GLY A 64 0.82 10.40 0.69
C GLY A 64 -0.20 11.05 1.61
N GLY A 65 -1.49 10.80 1.38
CA GLY A 65 -2.57 11.32 2.22
C GLY A 65 -3.95 10.90 1.73
N ALA A 66 -4.94 11.09 2.59
CA ALA A 66 -6.34 10.97 2.25
C ALA A 66 -7.06 12.30 2.46
N GLN A 67 -8.11 12.53 1.68
CA GLN A 67 -9.01 13.66 1.88
C GLN A 67 -9.48 13.68 3.35
N PRO A 68 -9.30 14.79 4.09
CA PRO A 68 -9.89 14.90 5.41
C PRO A 68 -11.42 14.87 5.27
N PRO A 69 -12.17 14.37 6.26
CA PRO A 69 -13.62 14.32 6.19
C PRO A 69 -14.24 15.71 6.02
N PRO A 70 -15.08 15.93 4.99
CA PRO A 70 -16.41 16.50 5.19
C PRO A 70 -17.48 15.40 4.98
N PRO A 71 -18.76 15.66 5.31
CA PRO A 71 -19.83 14.67 5.19
C PRO A 71 -20.21 14.47 3.71
N GLN A 72 -19.48 13.60 3.03
CA GLN A 72 -19.82 13.03 1.73
C GLN A 72 -19.53 11.53 1.83
N PRO A 73 -20.29 10.66 1.14
CA PRO A 73 -20.19 9.22 1.33
C PRO A 73 -18.83 8.65 0.90
N ASP A 74 -18.12 9.34 0.01
CA ASP A 74 -16.92 8.83 -0.63
C ASP A 74 -15.66 9.55 -0.12
N TYR A 75 -14.66 8.77 0.29
CA TYR A 75 -13.37 9.24 0.79
C TYR A 75 -12.28 8.85 -0.18
N THR A 76 -11.42 9.79 -0.60
CA THR A 76 -10.35 9.52 -1.56
C THR A 76 -8.96 9.58 -0.92
N ALA A 77 -8.16 8.54 -1.15
CA ALA A 77 -6.73 8.51 -0.89
C ALA A 77 -5.94 8.85 -2.17
N TYR A 78 -4.85 9.60 -2.02
CA TYR A 78 -4.04 10.11 -3.12
C TYR A 78 -2.59 9.68 -2.98
N GLY A 79 -2.01 9.22 -4.07
CA GLY A 79 -0.63 8.80 -4.13
C GLY A 79 -0.06 8.81 -5.53
N ASN A 80 1.09 8.18 -5.65
CA ASN A 80 1.83 8.09 -6.91
C ASN A 80 2.43 6.72 -7.12
N ILE A 81 2.57 6.33 -8.39
CA ILE A 81 3.26 5.11 -8.81
C ILE A 81 4.73 5.20 -8.39
N THR A 82 5.23 4.15 -7.74
CA THR A 82 6.63 4.01 -7.35
C THR A 82 7.39 3.07 -8.29
N SER A 83 6.72 2.08 -8.88
CA SER A 83 7.27 1.16 -9.90
C SER A 83 6.18 0.32 -10.56
N GLY A 84 6.51 -0.33 -11.69
CA GLY A 84 5.58 -1.20 -12.42
C GLY A 84 4.51 -0.45 -13.20
N GLY A 85 3.47 -1.16 -13.63
CA GLY A 85 2.38 -0.59 -14.42
C GLY A 85 2.78 -0.12 -15.83
N ASN A 86 1.87 0.60 -16.48
CA ASN A 86 2.04 1.16 -17.82
C ASN A 86 2.34 2.67 -17.85
N ALA A 87 2.33 3.33 -16.70
CA ALA A 87 2.64 4.75 -16.55
C ALA A 87 4.01 4.99 -15.93
N GLU A 88 4.53 6.20 -16.11
CA GLU A 88 5.80 6.61 -15.54
C GLU A 88 5.71 6.69 -14.00
N ARG A 89 6.84 6.42 -13.35
CA ARG A 89 6.98 6.64 -11.90
C ARG A 89 6.64 8.09 -11.57
N GLY A 90 5.89 8.31 -10.49
CA GLY A 90 5.39 9.61 -10.09
C GLY A 90 4.01 9.95 -10.66
N SER A 91 3.49 9.18 -11.63
CA SER A 91 2.11 9.35 -12.10
C SER A 91 1.10 9.06 -11.00
N TYR A 92 -0.11 9.60 -11.13
CA TYR A 92 -1.11 9.55 -10.07
C TYR A 92 -1.64 8.15 -9.80
N VAL A 93 -2.04 7.93 -8.55
CA VAL A 93 -2.90 6.85 -8.08
C VAL A 93 -3.94 7.46 -7.15
N THR A 94 -5.21 7.09 -7.33
CA THR A 94 -6.28 7.44 -6.39
C THR A 94 -7.07 6.20 -6.00
N ILE A 95 -7.48 6.13 -4.74
CA ILE A 95 -8.35 5.08 -4.22
C ILE A 95 -9.54 5.76 -3.57
N THR A 96 -10.76 5.47 -4.01
CA THR A 96 -11.98 6.05 -3.45
C THR A 96 -12.74 4.96 -2.70
N LEU A 97 -13.03 5.16 -1.42
CA LEU A 97 -13.92 4.28 -0.66
C LEU A 97 -15.36 4.47 -1.13
N VAL A 98 -16.05 3.34 -1.30
CA VAL A 98 -17.46 3.25 -1.67
C VAL A 98 -18.15 2.22 -0.78
N ASP A 99 -19.48 2.16 -0.85
CA ASP A 99 -20.30 1.18 -0.11
C ASP A 99 -19.96 1.13 1.40
N ASP A 100 -19.94 2.30 2.04
CA ASP A 100 -19.59 2.47 3.45
C ASP A 100 -18.24 1.84 3.85
N GLY A 101 -17.29 1.78 2.90
CA GLY A 101 -15.95 1.22 3.08
C GLY A 101 -15.84 -0.28 2.89
N GLN A 102 -16.85 -0.91 2.29
CA GLN A 102 -16.83 -2.32 1.87
C GLN A 102 -16.25 -2.50 0.46
N GLY A 103 -16.18 -1.41 -0.31
CA GLY A 103 -15.56 -1.37 -1.63
C GLY A 103 -14.57 -0.23 -1.80
N VAL A 104 -13.74 -0.33 -2.82
CA VAL A 104 -12.93 0.79 -3.33
C VAL A 104 -12.96 0.85 -4.85
N LEU A 105 -12.85 2.07 -5.38
CA LEU A 105 -12.56 2.33 -6.77
C LEU A 105 -11.10 2.76 -6.90
N LEU A 106 -10.31 2.00 -7.68
CA LEU A 106 -8.92 2.33 -8.01
C LEU A 106 -8.86 3.07 -9.34
N SER A 107 -8.07 4.15 -9.37
CA SER A 107 -7.63 4.76 -10.62
C SER A 107 -6.12 4.94 -10.62
N VAL A 108 -5.50 4.51 -11.72
CA VAL A 108 -4.06 4.57 -11.97
C VAL A 108 -3.83 5.21 -13.32
N ALA A 109 -2.87 6.14 -13.39
CA ALA A 109 -2.50 6.75 -14.67
C ALA A 109 -2.17 5.69 -15.74
N ASN A 110 -2.71 5.86 -16.95
CA ASN A 110 -2.59 4.89 -18.07
C ASN A 110 -2.94 3.43 -17.71
N GLY A 111 -3.76 3.23 -16.69
CA GLY A 111 -4.30 1.93 -16.29
C GLY A 111 -5.77 2.07 -15.95
N ASP A 112 -6.14 1.57 -14.78
CA ASP A 112 -7.51 1.59 -14.29
C ASP A 112 -8.06 3.00 -14.13
N ASN A 113 -9.36 3.13 -14.38
CA ASN A 113 -10.08 4.36 -14.16
C ASN A 113 -11.42 4.04 -13.48
N GLY A 114 -11.37 3.94 -12.16
CA GLY A 114 -12.51 3.58 -11.33
C GLY A 114 -12.77 2.07 -11.30
N PHE A 115 -11.73 1.23 -11.36
CA PHE A 115 -11.91 -0.21 -11.27
C PHE A 115 -12.33 -0.62 -9.84
N PRO A 116 -13.41 -1.41 -9.68
CA PRO A 116 -13.94 -1.75 -8.37
C PRO A 116 -13.24 -2.95 -7.73
N PHE A 117 -12.89 -2.83 -6.45
CA PHE A 117 -12.41 -3.93 -5.62
C PHE A 117 -13.27 -4.11 -4.36
N CYS A 118 -13.60 -5.37 -4.08
CA CYS A 118 -14.27 -5.79 -2.84
C CYS A 118 -13.26 -5.93 -1.70
N LYS A 119 -13.61 -5.47 -0.50
CA LYS A 119 -12.80 -5.72 0.70
C LYS A 119 -12.72 -7.21 1.03
N ILE A 120 -11.53 -7.67 1.39
CA ILE A 120 -11.28 -9.02 1.92
C ILE A 120 -11.11 -8.98 3.43
N VAL A 121 -11.90 -9.78 4.14
CA VAL A 121 -11.77 -10.03 5.58
C VAL A 121 -11.76 -11.54 5.80
N ASN A 122 -10.78 -12.05 6.54
CA ASN A 122 -10.60 -13.49 6.79
C ASN A 122 -10.60 -14.35 5.50
N GLY A 123 -10.01 -13.82 4.42
CA GLY A 123 -9.92 -14.51 3.13
C GLY A 123 -11.20 -14.54 2.30
N SER A 124 -12.27 -13.86 2.73
CA SER A 124 -13.54 -13.79 2.00
C SER A 124 -13.91 -12.34 1.69
N LYS A 125 -14.65 -12.13 0.58
CA LYS A 125 -15.23 -10.81 0.25
C LYS A 125 -16.26 -10.42 1.32
N VAL A 126 -16.19 -9.18 1.80
CA VAL A 126 -17.18 -8.63 2.74
C VAL A 126 -18.56 -8.53 2.09
N ASN A 127 -18.60 -8.00 0.86
CA ASN A 127 -19.79 -7.97 0.02
C ASN A 127 -19.40 -8.54 -1.35
N SER A 128 -19.96 -9.69 -1.74
CA SER A 128 -19.63 -10.35 -3.01
C SER A 128 -20.53 -9.95 -4.18
N ALA A 129 -21.58 -9.16 -3.93
CA ALA A 129 -22.62 -8.88 -4.93
C ALA A 129 -22.19 -7.79 -5.92
N ASP A 130 -21.58 -6.71 -5.43
CA ASP A 130 -21.28 -5.53 -6.25
C ASP A 130 -19.94 -4.85 -5.93
N CYS A 131 -19.18 -5.26 -4.90
CA CYS A 131 -17.95 -4.55 -4.50
C CYS A 131 -18.12 -3.03 -4.31
N GLY A 132 -19.36 -2.55 -4.12
CA GLY A 132 -19.70 -1.14 -4.11
C GLY A 132 -19.74 -0.41 -5.46
N ALA A 133 -19.86 -1.11 -6.60
CA ALA A 133 -19.98 -0.55 -7.94
C ALA A 133 -21.07 -1.22 -8.81
#